data_AF-A0A539EFM3-F1
#
_entry.id   AF-A0A539EFM3-F1
#
_cell.length_a   1.000
_cell.length_b   1.000
_cell.length_c   1.000
_cell.angle_alpha   90.00
_cell.angle_beta   90.00
_cell.angle_gamma   90.00
#
_symmetry.space_group_name_H-M   'P 1'
#
loop_
_entity.id
_entity.type
_entity.pdbx_description
1 polymer ?
#
loop_
_entity_poly.entity_id
_entity_poly.type
_entity_poly.pdbx_seq_one_letter_code
_entity_poly.pdbx_strand_id
1 'polypeptide(L)'
;MGSGSNEIGIAITNGGNATVAEGGILTLTGSGGGLYSNSSGTQNYGVYFNNALLVGGTISVTGIGGMGATGALYGVLIDTSGLTAAVNGNALTFINCTGGQGGNDNCGMRISATLSISNGALYFTNITGGGSSSTGNHGLLIDSGVIVQAPTLVGVDLLGGPGFGTNYGLYLNSGTLGSSTTNILSIQASSLGLGSNEYGMLISGSLIVGNAGTMTLVGSGGGIYSNGSGTANYGIRLSGASITAGTATFTGVGGAGGNGGNTGVVIDTSCSATIA
;
A
#
# COMPACT_ATOMS: atom_id res chain seq x y z
N MET A 1 -15.01 11.59 -19.61
CA MET A 1 -13.94 10.66 -19.21
C MET A 1 -13.06 10.43 -20.44
N GLY A 2 -11.74 10.65 -20.32
CA GLY A 2 -10.80 10.45 -21.43
C GLY A 2 -10.69 8.98 -21.82
N SER A 3 -10.27 8.71 -23.06
CA SER A 3 -10.26 7.38 -23.67
C SER A 3 -8.88 6.75 -23.76
N GLY A 4 -7.85 7.34 -23.17
CA GLY A 4 -6.43 7.03 -23.40
C GLY A 4 -5.65 6.74 -22.12
N SER A 5 -4.57 7.49 -21.95
CA SER A 5 -3.59 7.36 -20.88
C SER A 5 -3.37 8.70 -20.19
N ASN A 6 -2.94 8.66 -18.93
CA ASN A 6 -2.75 9.84 -18.09
C ASN A 6 -4.05 10.59 -17.78
N GLU A 7 -5.18 9.88 -17.74
CA GLU A 7 -6.42 10.47 -17.19
C GLU A 7 -6.36 10.47 -15.66
N ILE A 8 -5.79 11.55 -15.11
CA ILE A 8 -5.60 11.74 -13.68
C ILE A 8 -6.73 12.58 -13.08
N GLY A 9 -7.31 12.14 -11.96
CA GLY A 9 -8.37 12.87 -11.27
C GLY A 9 -7.88 14.16 -10.59
N ILE A 10 -6.85 14.04 -9.74
CA ILE A 10 -6.16 15.18 -9.12
C ILE A 10 -4.66 15.00 -9.31
N ALA A 11 -3.98 16.02 -9.82
CA ALA A 11 -2.53 16.05 -9.91
C ALA A 11 -2.00 17.28 -9.16
N ILE A 12 -1.12 17.08 -8.18
CA ILE A 12 -0.35 18.15 -7.56
C ILE A 12 1.11 17.89 -7.88
N THR A 13 1.66 18.70 -8.78
CA THR A 13 2.97 18.45 -9.38
C THR A 13 3.82 19.71 -9.42
N ASN A 14 5.12 19.56 -9.67
CA ASN A 14 6.05 20.68 -9.95
C ASN A 14 6.09 21.76 -8.85
N GLY A 15 6.06 21.35 -7.58
CA GLY A 15 6.04 22.28 -6.44
C GLY A 15 4.65 22.82 -6.12
N GLY A 16 3.60 22.26 -6.74
CA GLY A 16 2.21 22.58 -6.43
C GLY A 16 1.89 22.36 -4.95
N ASN A 17 1.01 23.19 -4.42
CA ASN A 17 0.58 23.14 -3.02
C ASN A 17 -0.94 23.11 -2.90
N ALA A 18 -1.43 22.39 -1.87
CA ALA A 18 -2.78 22.51 -1.37
C ALA A 18 -2.71 22.83 0.12
N THR A 19 -3.10 24.06 0.47
CA THR A 19 -2.91 24.63 1.80
C THR A 19 -4.26 25.08 2.35
N VAL A 20 -4.57 24.66 3.57
CA VAL A 20 -5.63 25.23 4.38
C VAL A 20 -5.04 25.86 5.64
N ALA A 21 -5.78 26.75 6.28
CA ALA A 21 -5.36 27.39 7.54
C ALA A 21 -5.05 26.34 8.63
N GLU A 22 -4.31 26.75 9.66
CA GLU A 22 -4.00 25.88 10.80
C GLU A 22 -5.28 25.32 11.44
N GLY A 23 -5.29 24.01 11.71
CA GLY A 23 -6.49 23.29 12.18
C GLY A 23 -7.54 23.03 11.10
N GLY A 24 -7.38 23.59 9.90
CA GLY A 24 -8.26 23.35 8.76
C GLY A 24 -8.22 21.90 8.28
N ILE A 25 -9.29 21.50 7.60
CA ILE A 25 -9.44 20.17 7.00
C ILE A 25 -9.18 20.29 5.50
N LEU A 26 -8.25 19.48 4.99
CA LEU A 26 -8.00 19.32 3.56
C LEU A 26 -8.50 17.94 3.12
N THR A 27 -9.45 17.92 2.18
CA THR A 27 -9.97 16.67 1.59
C THR A 27 -9.72 16.67 0.09
N LEU A 28 -9.06 15.63 -0.41
CA LEU A 28 -8.80 15.42 -1.83
C LEU A 28 -9.50 14.13 -2.27
N THR A 29 -10.37 14.22 -3.27
CA THR A 29 -11.05 13.05 -3.86
C THR A 29 -10.88 13.07 -5.37
N GLY A 30 -10.02 12.19 -5.88
CA GLY A 30 -9.72 12.08 -7.31
C GLY A 30 -10.13 10.73 -7.89
N SER A 31 -10.62 10.75 -9.12
CA SER A 31 -10.93 9.54 -9.90
C SER A 31 -10.24 9.61 -11.25
N GLY A 32 -9.46 8.58 -11.58
CA GLY A 32 -8.86 8.42 -12.89
C GLY A 32 -9.91 8.10 -13.96
N GLY A 33 -9.58 8.39 -15.22
CA GLY A 33 -10.44 8.13 -16.39
C GLY A 33 -10.04 6.86 -17.15
N GLY A 34 -10.20 6.89 -18.47
CA GLY A 34 -9.84 5.78 -19.36
C GLY A 34 -11.03 4.93 -19.81
N LEU A 35 -10.77 4.01 -20.74
CA LEU A 35 -11.72 3.01 -21.26
C LEU A 35 -11.01 1.67 -21.39
N TYR A 36 -11.72 0.57 -21.09
CA TYR A 36 -11.21 -0.78 -21.34
C TYR A 36 -10.93 -1.08 -22.82
N SER A 37 -11.66 -0.43 -23.73
CA SER A 37 -11.61 -0.71 -25.16
C SER A 37 -10.37 -0.14 -25.86
N ASN A 38 -9.56 0.67 -25.17
CA ASN A 38 -8.30 1.17 -25.73
C ASN A 38 -7.14 0.28 -25.28
N SER A 39 -6.46 -0.34 -26.24
CA SER A 39 -5.37 -1.29 -26.02
C SER A 39 -4.09 -0.70 -25.41
N SER A 40 -4.06 0.60 -25.10
CA SER A 40 -2.88 1.30 -24.58
C SER A 40 -3.09 2.12 -23.31
N GLY A 41 -4.29 2.15 -22.72
CA GLY A 41 -4.59 2.98 -21.56
C GLY A 41 -3.74 2.62 -20.33
N THR A 42 -3.01 3.61 -19.79
CA THR A 42 -2.12 3.48 -18.63
C THR A 42 -2.00 4.79 -17.86
N GLN A 43 -1.49 4.75 -16.64
CA GLN A 43 -1.25 5.93 -15.79
C GLN A 43 -2.52 6.71 -15.44
N ASN A 44 -3.64 5.99 -15.32
CA ASN A 44 -4.94 6.57 -15.02
C ASN A 44 -5.14 6.56 -13.52
N TYR A 45 -4.63 7.62 -12.89
CA TYR A 45 -4.55 7.73 -11.44
C TYR A 45 -5.75 8.46 -10.84
N GLY A 46 -6.20 8.05 -9.66
CA GLY A 46 -7.14 8.84 -8.88
C GLY A 46 -6.49 10.15 -8.43
N VAL A 47 -5.40 10.04 -7.67
CA VAL A 47 -4.60 11.16 -7.19
C VAL A 47 -3.11 10.92 -7.46
N TYR A 48 -2.44 11.94 -7.97
CA TYR A 48 -1.02 11.90 -8.33
C TYR A 48 -0.26 13.04 -7.63
N PHE A 49 0.77 12.67 -6.86
CA PHE A 49 1.69 13.60 -6.21
C PHE A 49 3.08 13.44 -6.79
N ASN A 50 3.68 14.54 -7.24
CA ASN A 50 5.06 14.59 -7.70
C ASN A 50 5.67 15.94 -7.35
N ASN A 51 6.52 15.99 -6.32
CA ASN A 51 6.99 17.25 -5.72
C ASN A 51 5.80 18.09 -5.23
N ALA A 52 4.95 17.49 -4.39
CA ALA A 52 3.76 18.13 -3.85
C ALA A 52 3.93 18.58 -2.39
N LEU A 53 3.23 19.65 -2.02
CA LEU A 53 3.09 20.10 -0.63
C LEU A 53 1.63 20.10 -0.21
N LEU A 54 1.31 19.41 0.88
CA LEU A 54 0.01 19.49 1.54
C LEU A 54 0.18 20.13 2.91
N VAL A 55 -0.62 21.14 3.22
CA VAL A 55 -0.62 21.82 4.53
C VAL A 55 -2.03 21.86 5.09
N GLY A 56 -2.21 21.37 6.30
CA GLY A 56 -3.49 21.43 7.00
C GLY A 56 -3.38 20.90 8.43
N GLY A 57 -4.49 20.94 9.16
CA GLY A 57 -4.62 20.17 10.39
C GLY A 57 -4.84 18.70 10.03
N THR A 58 -6.04 18.38 9.56
CA THR A 58 -6.36 17.01 9.11
C THR A 58 -6.36 16.94 7.60
N ILE A 59 -5.63 15.98 7.03
CA ILE A 59 -5.55 15.77 5.58
C ILE A 59 -6.11 14.39 5.25
N SER A 60 -7.09 14.32 4.35
CA SER A 60 -7.70 13.08 3.88
C SER A 60 -7.63 12.99 2.36
N VAL A 61 -7.14 11.86 1.85
CA VAL A 61 -6.96 11.62 0.42
C VAL A 61 -7.68 10.34 0.03
N THR A 62 -8.59 10.44 -0.94
CA THR A 62 -9.24 9.32 -1.60
C THR A 62 -8.88 9.35 -3.07
N GLY A 63 -8.38 8.22 -3.57
CA GLY A 63 -8.02 8.07 -4.97
C GLY A 63 -8.60 6.79 -5.57
N ILE A 64 -9.31 6.92 -6.69
CA ILE A 64 -9.87 5.79 -7.44
C ILE A 64 -9.15 5.71 -8.78
N GLY A 65 -8.45 4.61 -9.03
CA GLY A 65 -7.77 4.35 -10.28
C GLY A 65 -8.76 4.20 -11.43
N GLY A 66 -8.28 4.53 -12.64
CA GLY A 66 -9.08 4.49 -13.85
C GLY A 66 -9.18 3.11 -14.49
N MET A 67 -9.41 3.09 -15.81
CA MET A 67 -9.47 1.87 -16.62
C MET A 67 -8.37 1.89 -17.68
N GLY A 68 -7.86 0.72 -18.07
CA GLY A 68 -6.83 0.61 -19.12
C GLY A 68 -6.37 -0.82 -19.37
N ALA A 69 -5.74 -1.09 -20.52
CA ALA A 69 -5.37 -2.46 -20.91
C ALA A 69 -3.99 -2.90 -20.40
N THR A 70 -3.10 -1.97 -20.05
CA THR A 70 -1.67 -2.25 -19.81
C THR A 70 -1.21 -2.10 -18.36
N GLY A 71 -2.05 -1.56 -17.47
CA GLY A 71 -1.78 -1.46 -16.03
C GLY A 71 -1.36 -0.06 -15.60
N ALA A 72 -0.79 0.05 -14.41
CA ALA A 72 -0.50 1.33 -13.74
C ALA A 72 -1.75 2.22 -13.58
N LEU A 73 -2.84 1.62 -13.11
CA LEU A 73 -4.10 2.30 -12.83
C LEU A 73 -4.21 2.41 -11.32
N TYR A 74 -3.59 3.43 -10.73
CA TYR A 74 -3.47 3.53 -9.28
C TYR A 74 -4.56 4.38 -8.65
N GLY A 75 -5.02 4.00 -7.46
CA GLY A 75 -5.85 4.90 -6.66
C GLY A 75 -5.08 6.17 -6.32
N VAL A 76 -3.94 6.00 -5.65
CA VAL A 76 -3.02 7.09 -5.33
C VAL A 76 -1.59 6.72 -5.70
N LEU A 77 -0.87 7.66 -6.32
CA LEU A 77 0.57 7.55 -6.56
C LEU A 77 1.30 8.73 -5.90
N ILE A 78 2.22 8.42 -5.00
CA ILE A 78 3.30 9.33 -4.60
C ILE A 78 4.51 8.94 -5.43
N ASP A 79 4.81 9.73 -6.45
CA ASP A 79 5.89 9.46 -7.39
C ASP A 79 7.26 9.83 -6.79
N THR A 80 8.33 9.51 -7.52
CA THR A 80 9.75 9.66 -7.19
C THR A 80 10.18 11.03 -6.66
N SER A 81 9.48 12.11 -7.01
CA SER A 81 9.76 13.46 -6.47
C SER A 81 9.03 13.77 -5.15
N GLY A 82 8.21 12.85 -4.67
CA GLY A 82 7.69 12.83 -3.31
C GLY A 82 6.47 13.71 -3.03
N LEU A 83 6.05 13.61 -1.77
CA LEU A 83 4.98 14.36 -1.13
C LEU A 83 5.49 14.82 0.23
N THR A 84 5.44 16.13 0.48
CA THR A 84 5.60 16.69 1.82
C THR A 84 4.22 17.00 2.39
N ALA A 85 3.93 16.50 3.60
CA ALA A 85 2.68 16.79 4.28
C ALA A 85 2.96 17.38 5.67
N ALA A 86 2.51 18.62 5.88
CA ALA A 86 2.53 19.30 7.16
C ALA A 86 1.15 19.20 7.81
N VAL A 87 0.98 18.22 8.72
CA VAL A 87 -0.30 17.90 9.38
C VAL A 87 -0.45 18.50 10.79
N ASN A 88 0.47 19.39 11.18
CA ASN A 88 0.43 20.19 12.42
C ASN A 88 0.04 19.40 13.69
N GLY A 89 0.52 18.15 13.81
CA GLY A 89 0.27 17.28 14.98
C GLY A 89 -0.98 16.39 14.90
N ASN A 90 -1.79 16.49 13.85
CA ASN A 90 -2.95 15.62 13.63
C ASN A 90 -2.58 14.43 12.75
N ALA A 91 -3.11 14.34 11.52
CA ALA A 91 -2.96 13.16 10.70
C ALA A 91 -3.03 13.41 9.19
N LEU A 92 -2.26 12.61 8.45
CA LEU A 92 -2.47 12.34 7.03
C LEU A 92 -3.15 10.98 6.90
N THR A 93 -4.31 10.95 6.27
CA THR A 93 -5.08 9.73 6.06
C THR A 93 -5.29 9.49 4.57
N PHE A 94 -4.84 8.34 4.07
CA PHE A 94 -5.29 7.79 2.80
C PHE A 94 -6.47 6.86 3.10
N ILE A 95 -7.64 7.15 2.52
CA ILE A 95 -8.88 6.46 2.83
C ILE A 95 -9.67 6.11 1.57
N ASN A 96 -10.15 4.86 1.50
CA ASN A 96 -10.95 4.34 0.40
C ASN A 96 -10.22 4.42 -0.95
N CYS A 97 -8.91 4.19 -0.97
CA CYS A 97 -8.12 4.24 -2.21
C CYS A 97 -8.20 2.89 -2.92
N THR A 98 -8.56 2.90 -4.21
CA THR A 98 -8.77 1.67 -4.97
C THR A 98 -8.01 1.71 -6.29
N GLY A 99 -7.31 0.62 -6.61
CA GLY A 99 -6.68 0.44 -7.91
C GLY A 99 -7.72 0.32 -9.03
N GLY A 100 -7.29 0.65 -10.23
CA GLY A 100 -8.11 0.60 -11.43
C GLY A 100 -8.26 -0.80 -12.00
N GLN A 101 -8.82 -0.86 -13.20
CA GLN A 101 -9.23 -2.11 -13.82
C GLN A 101 -8.58 -2.34 -15.20
N GLY A 102 -8.12 -3.58 -15.40
CA GLY A 102 -7.40 -4.02 -16.60
C GLY A 102 -5.87 -3.84 -16.46
N GLY A 103 -5.10 -4.56 -17.29
CA GLY A 103 -3.64 -4.68 -17.16
C GLY A 103 -3.20 -5.25 -15.81
N ASN A 104 -1.90 -5.32 -15.54
CA ASN A 104 -1.36 -5.87 -14.28
C ASN A 104 -0.85 -4.77 -13.33
N ASP A 105 -0.45 -5.18 -12.14
CA ASP A 105 0.28 -4.38 -11.15
C ASP A 105 -0.48 -3.15 -10.62
N ASN A 106 -1.81 -3.22 -10.58
CA ASN A 106 -2.63 -2.09 -10.15
C ASN A 106 -2.71 -1.98 -8.63
N CYS A 107 -2.32 -0.81 -8.13
CA CYS A 107 -2.25 -0.51 -6.70
C CYS A 107 -3.39 0.38 -6.21
N GLY A 108 -3.92 0.11 -5.03
CA GLY A 108 -4.77 1.09 -4.31
C GLY A 108 -3.95 2.32 -3.95
N MET A 109 -2.73 2.11 -3.47
CA MET A 109 -1.74 3.14 -3.27
C MET A 109 -0.33 2.62 -3.59
N ARG A 110 0.45 3.43 -4.29
CA ARG A 110 1.89 3.20 -4.53
C ARG A 110 2.70 4.38 -4.03
N ILE A 111 3.78 4.07 -3.31
CA ILE A 111 4.73 5.05 -2.77
C ILE A 111 6.12 4.78 -3.34
N SER A 112 6.56 5.67 -4.23
CA SER A 112 7.82 5.61 -4.96
C SER A 112 8.86 6.62 -4.46
N ALA A 113 8.56 7.36 -3.39
CA ALA A 113 9.46 8.30 -2.74
C ALA A 113 9.19 8.37 -1.23
N THR A 114 10.20 8.77 -0.46
CA THR A 114 10.10 8.86 1.00
C THR A 114 8.92 9.72 1.43
N LEU A 115 8.09 9.17 2.33
CA LEU A 115 6.96 9.84 2.97
C LEU A 115 7.21 9.90 4.47
N SER A 116 7.45 11.11 4.98
CA SER A 116 7.76 11.34 6.39
C SER A 116 6.77 12.30 7.01
N ILE A 117 6.10 11.85 8.08
CA ILE A 117 5.29 12.69 8.96
C ILE A 117 6.10 12.89 10.25
N SER A 118 6.62 14.09 10.48
CA SER A 118 7.47 14.38 11.65
C SER A 118 6.68 14.50 12.96
N ASN A 119 5.42 14.95 12.88
CA ASN A 119 4.51 15.07 14.01
C ASN A 119 3.10 14.69 13.57
N GLY A 120 2.43 13.85 14.36
CA GLY A 120 1.11 13.31 14.06
C GLY A 120 1.13 11.85 13.63
N ALA A 121 0.07 11.43 12.94
CA ALA A 121 -0.15 10.07 12.50
C ALA A 121 -0.26 9.95 10.97
N LEU A 122 0.11 8.76 10.48
CA LEU A 122 -0.10 8.35 9.09
C LEU A 122 -1.03 7.14 9.07
N TYR A 123 -2.18 7.30 8.43
CA TYR A 123 -3.19 6.27 8.30
C TYR A 123 -3.36 5.82 6.86
N PHE A 124 -3.47 4.51 6.66
CA PHE A 124 -3.91 3.86 5.44
C PHE A 124 -5.16 3.05 5.77
N THR A 125 -6.33 3.41 5.25
CA THR A 125 -7.59 2.78 5.60
C THR A 125 -8.37 2.40 4.35
N ASN A 126 -8.84 1.16 4.26
CA ASN A 126 -9.62 0.65 3.13
C ASN A 126 -8.89 0.87 1.79
N ILE A 127 -7.70 0.28 1.66
CA ILE A 127 -6.87 0.43 0.47
C ILE A 127 -6.90 -0.87 -0.32
N THR A 128 -7.48 -0.87 -1.52
CA THR A 128 -7.64 -2.10 -2.32
C THR A 128 -6.88 -1.99 -3.64
N GLY A 129 -6.18 -3.05 -4.04
CA GLY A 129 -5.56 -3.19 -5.35
C GLY A 129 -6.57 -3.18 -6.51
N GLY A 130 -6.08 -3.40 -7.72
CA GLY A 130 -6.93 -3.42 -8.91
C GLY A 130 -7.85 -4.64 -9.03
N GLY A 131 -8.44 -4.76 -10.22
CA GLY A 131 -9.53 -5.69 -10.55
C GLY A 131 -9.23 -7.19 -10.62
N SER A 132 -10.25 -7.95 -11.02
CA SER A 132 -10.19 -9.42 -11.11
C SER A 132 -9.54 -9.96 -12.38
N SER A 133 -9.34 -9.13 -13.40
CA SER A 133 -8.72 -9.52 -14.66
C SER A 133 -7.20 -9.33 -14.68
N SER A 134 -6.58 -9.12 -13.52
CA SER A 134 -5.19 -8.69 -13.38
C SER A 134 -4.40 -9.54 -12.40
N THR A 135 -3.07 -9.52 -12.54
CA THR A 135 -2.13 -10.11 -11.60
C THR A 135 -1.32 -8.99 -10.92
N GLY A 136 -0.70 -9.28 -9.78
CA GLY A 136 0.21 -8.29 -9.17
C GLY A 136 -0.50 -7.11 -8.49
N ASN A 137 -1.79 -7.25 -8.16
CA ASN A 137 -2.51 -6.14 -7.56
C ASN A 137 -2.09 -5.94 -6.10
N HIS A 138 -1.95 -4.69 -5.68
CA HIS A 138 -1.49 -4.39 -4.32
C HIS A 138 -2.41 -3.39 -3.63
N GLY A 139 -2.76 -3.64 -2.36
CA GLY A 139 -3.41 -2.61 -1.54
C GLY A 139 -2.45 -1.42 -1.41
N LEU A 140 -1.36 -1.65 -0.67
CA LEU A 140 -0.27 -0.69 -0.53
C LEU A 140 1.04 -1.29 -1.04
N LEU A 141 1.68 -0.62 -2.01
CA LEU A 141 3.04 -0.90 -2.47
C LEU A 141 3.99 0.21 -2.02
N ILE A 142 5.06 -0.18 -1.34
CA ILE A 142 6.21 0.69 -1.03
C ILE A 142 7.41 0.18 -1.80
N ASP A 143 7.92 1.01 -2.71
CA ASP A 143 9.01 0.65 -3.62
C ASP A 143 10.38 0.52 -2.92
N SER A 144 11.34 -0.06 -3.62
CA SER A 144 12.70 -0.29 -3.12
C SER A 144 13.42 0.98 -2.71
N GLY A 145 14.03 0.94 -1.53
CA GLY A 145 14.76 2.07 -0.95
C GLY A 145 13.88 3.21 -0.42
N VAL A 146 12.56 3.11 -0.53
CA VAL A 146 11.63 4.12 -0.02
C VAL A 146 11.43 3.97 1.48
N ILE A 147 11.44 5.08 2.22
CA ILE A 147 11.16 5.12 3.65
C ILE A 147 9.77 5.75 3.88
N VAL A 148 8.90 5.06 4.62
CA VAL A 148 7.62 5.59 5.06
C VAL A 148 7.59 5.60 6.58
N GLN A 149 7.53 6.78 7.19
CA GLN A 149 7.69 6.93 8.64
C GLN A 149 6.77 7.98 9.25
N ALA A 150 6.29 7.69 10.45
CA ALA A 150 5.50 8.58 11.31
C ALA A 150 5.62 8.13 12.78
N PRO A 151 5.37 9.00 13.78
CA PRO A 151 5.26 8.58 15.18
C PRO A 151 4.20 7.50 15.41
N THR A 152 3.04 7.62 14.74
CA THR A 152 2.00 6.60 14.70
C THR A 152 1.73 6.24 13.24
N LEU A 153 1.94 4.97 12.89
CA LEU A 153 1.71 4.44 11.54
C LEU A 153 0.73 3.28 11.64
N VAL A 154 -0.45 3.47 11.05
CA VAL A 154 -1.53 2.48 11.12
C VAL A 154 -2.08 2.20 9.73
N GLY A 155 -2.15 0.91 9.38
CA GLY A 155 -2.77 0.40 8.16
C GLY A 155 -3.89 -0.56 8.54
N VAL A 156 -5.11 -0.31 8.06
CA VAL A 156 -6.28 -1.17 8.28
C VAL A 156 -6.93 -1.45 6.95
N ASP A 157 -7.29 -2.72 6.73
CA ASP A 157 -7.92 -3.18 5.49
C ASP A 157 -7.11 -2.83 4.23
N LEU A 158 -5.83 -3.22 4.22
CA LEU A 158 -4.98 -3.18 3.04
C LEU A 158 -5.19 -4.48 2.23
N LEU A 159 -5.83 -4.40 1.08
CA LEU A 159 -6.34 -5.54 0.32
C LEU A 159 -5.68 -5.68 -1.05
N GLY A 160 -5.17 -6.88 -1.38
CA GLY A 160 -4.50 -7.16 -2.66
C GLY A 160 -5.39 -7.05 -3.90
N GLY A 161 -6.71 -6.93 -3.81
CA GLY A 161 -7.60 -6.95 -4.99
C GLY A 161 -7.87 -8.37 -5.52
N PRO A 162 -8.99 -8.62 -6.23
CA PRO A 162 -9.49 -9.96 -6.56
C PRO A 162 -8.85 -10.62 -7.79
N GLY A 163 -7.58 -10.32 -8.07
CA GLY A 163 -6.84 -10.80 -9.24
C GLY A 163 -6.46 -12.28 -9.19
N PHE A 164 -5.64 -12.73 -10.16
CA PHE A 164 -5.14 -14.11 -10.24
C PHE A 164 -3.61 -14.16 -10.16
N GLY A 165 -3.07 -14.45 -8.99
CA GLY A 165 -1.64 -14.53 -8.76
C GLY A 165 -1.02 -13.22 -8.30
N THR A 166 -0.13 -13.34 -7.31
CA THR A 166 0.74 -12.27 -6.79
C THR A 166 0.00 -11.04 -6.28
N ASN A 167 -1.20 -11.20 -5.70
CA ASN A 167 -1.95 -10.08 -5.14
C ASN A 167 -1.67 -9.94 -3.64
N TYR A 168 -1.27 -8.74 -3.23
CA TYR A 168 -0.75 -8.49 -1.87
C TYR A 168 -1.47 -7.35 -1.17
N GLY A 169 -1.91 -7.56 0.07
CA GLY A 169 -2.47 -6.48 0.87
C GLY A 169 -1.47 -5.35 1.10
N LEU A 170 -0.30 -5.70 1.65
CA LEU A 170 0.88 -4.84 1.72
C LEU A 170 2.07 -5.52 1.04
N TYR A 171 2.76 -4.78 0.17
CA TYR A 171 4.07 -5.15 -0.34
C TYR A 171 5.11 -4.09 0.05
N LEU A 172 5.99 -4.44 0.99
CA LEU A 172 7.20 -3.68 1.29
C LEU A 172 8.36 -4.26 0.50
N ASN A 173 8.57 -3.74 -0.72
CA ASN A 173 9.57 -4.22 -1.65
C ASN A 173 10.95 -3.63 -1.31
N SER A 174 11.64 -4.17 -0.31
CA SER A 174 12.99 -3.71 0.07
C SER A 174 13.05 -2.22 0.47
N GLY A 175 11.93 -1.66 0.92
CA GLY A 175 11.82 -0.32 1.53
C GLY A 175 11.96 -0.37 3.05
N THR A 176 11.59 0.72 3.72
CA THR A 176 11.51 0.80 5.19
C THR A 176 10.14 1.32 5.62
N LEU A 177 9.52 0.66 6.59
CA LEU A 177 8.30 1.10 7.23
C LEU A 177 8.57 1.38 8.72
N GLY A 178 8.35 2.63 9.11
CA GLY A 178 8.65 3.15 10.43
C GLY A 178 10.11 3.63 10.58
N SER A 179 10.45 4.04 11.80
CA SER A 179 11.77 4.54 12.18
C SER A 179 11.99 4.38 13.70
N SER A 180 13.14 4.80 14.22
CA SER A 180 13.39 4.84 15.67
C SER A 180 12.47 5.81 16.44
N THR A 181 11.78 6.72 15.74
CA THR A 181 10.79 7.64 16.33
C THR A 181 9.36 7.13 16.18
N THR A 182 9.14 6.00 15.49
CA THR A 182 7.83 5.34 15.40
C THR A 182 7.54 4.61 16.70
N ASN A 183 6.47 5.00 17.39
CA ASN A 183 6.01 4.38 18.63
C ASN A 183 4.99 3.27 18.36
N ILE A 184 4.18 3.43 17.32
CA ILE A 184 3.14 2.46 16.93
C ILE A 184 3.30 2.18 15.45
N LEU A 185 3.51 0.89 15.12
CA LEU A 185 3.35 0.34 13.77
C LEU A 185 2.30 -0.77 13.83
N SER A 186 1.09 -0.51 13.35
CA SER A 186 0.00 -1.50 13.36
C SER A 186 -0.55 -1.68 11.96
N ILE A 187 -0.37 -2.86 11.36
CA ILE A 187 -0.79 -3.14 9.99
C ILE A 187 -1.70 -4.37 9.97
N GLN A 188 -2.89 -4.21 9.37
CA GLN A 188 -3.76 -5.29 8.95
C GLN A 188 -3.85 -5.32 7.43
N ALA A 189 -3.50 -6.46 6.83
CA ALA A 189 -3.48 -6.62 5.39
C ALA A 189 -3.96 -8.01 4.96
N SER A 190 -4.66 -8.11 3.84
CA SER A 190 -5.17 -9.37 3.31
C SER A 190 -5.05 -9.42 1.79
N SER A 191 -5.04 -10.61 1.19
CA SER A 191 -5.26 -10.75 -0.25
C SER A 191 -6.69 -11.20 -0.54
N LEU A 192 -7.31 -10.57 -1.55
CA LEU A 192 -8.56 -11.03 -2.16
C LEU A 192 -8.30 -11.91 -3.40
N GLY A 193 -7.04 -12.06 -3.79
CA GLY A 193 -6.65 -12.72 -5.03
C GLY A 193 -6.89 -14.22 -4.99
N LEU A 194 -6.82 -14.83 -6.16
CA LEU A 194 -7.17 -16.22 -6.43
C LEU A 194 -5.97 -16.95 -7.05
N GLY A 195 -5.80 -18.23 -6.74
CA GLY A 195 -4.70 -19.03 -7.26
C GLY A 195 -3.54 -19.15 -6.28
N SER A 196 -2.36 -18.65 -6.65
CA SER A 196 -1.10 -18.85 -5.93
C SER A 196 -0.36 -17.54 -5.68
N ASN A 197 0.47 -17.48 -4.64
CA ASN A 197 1.17 -16.26 -4.24
C ASN A 197 0.19 -15.16 -3.83
N GLU A 198 -0.80 -15.51 -3.02
CA GLU A 198 -1.78 -14.54 -2.50
C GLU A 198 -1.45 -14.22 -1.05
N TYR A 199 -0.84 -13.06 -0.82
CA TYR A 199 -0.29 -12.69 0.48
C TYR A 199 -1.08 -11.58 1.17
N GLY A 200 -1.33 -11.72 2.47
CA GLY A 200 -1.72 -10.56 3.27
C GLY A 200 -0.61 -9.52 3.27
N MET A 201 0.62 -9.95 3.59
CA MET A 201 1.81 -9.12 3.54
C MET A 201 3.00 -9.85 2.93
N LEU A 202 3.71 -9.15 2.04
CA LEU A 202 5.06 -9.51 1.63
C LEU A 202 6.04 -8.42 2.09
N ILE A 203 6.96 -8.79 2.97
CA ILE A 203 7.94 -7.87 3.53
C ILE A 203 9.33 -8.35 3.15
N SER A 204 10.01 -7.63 2.25
CA SER A 204 11.44 -7.85 1.93
C SER A 204 12.34 -6.69 2.37
N GLY A 205 11.77 -5.74 3.11
CA GLY A 205 12.45 -4.55 3.61
C GLY A 205 12.61 -4.51 5.13
N SER A 206 12.76 -3.30 5.67
CA SER A 206 12.94 -3.06 7.10
C SER A 206 11.65 -2.61 7.77
N LEU A 207 11.36 -3.18 8.94
CA LEU A 207 10.29 -2.74 9.82
C LEU A 207 10.93 -2.20 11.10
N ILE A 208 10.71 -0.93 11.41
CA ILE A 208 11.41 -0.25 12.51
C ILE A 208 10.42 0.47 13.41
N VAL A 209 10.47 0.17 14.71
CA VAL A 209 9.86 0.97 15.77
C VAL A 209 10.91 1.29 16.83
N GLY A 210 10.69 2.36 17.60
CA GLY A 210 11.57 2.72 18.71
C GLY A 210 11.65 1.64 19.79
N ASN A 211 12.62 1.76 20.70
CA ASN A 211 12.87 0.80 21.80
C ASN A 211 11.63 0.56 22.68
N ALA A 212 10.83 1.60 22.97
CA ALA A 212 9.56 1.44 23.69
C ALA A 212 8.34 1.27 22.76
N GLY A 213 8.57 1.17 21.45
CA GLY A 213 7.53 1.10 20.43
C GLY A 213 6.97 -0.32 20.25
N THR A 214 5.74 -0.38 19.75
CA THR A 214 5.02 -1.63 19.47
C THR A 214 4.79 -1.79 17.97
N MET A 215 5.13 -2.97 17.48
CA MET A 215 4.83 -3.44 16.13
C MET A 215 3.79 -4.57 16.19
N THR A 216 2.71 -4.44 15.44
CA THR A 216 1.65 -5.45 15.31
C THR A 216 1.30 -5.64 13.84
N LEU A 217 1.48 -6.86 13.34
CA LEU A 217 1.12 -7.21 11.96
C LEU A 217 0.07 -8.32 11.98
N VAL A 218 -1.05 -8.12 11.29
CA VAL A 218 -2.12 -9.10 11.11
C VAL A 218 -2.35 -9.35 9.61
N GLY A 219 -2.02 -10.55 9.14
CA GLY A 219 -2.07 -10.89 7.72
C GLY A 219 -3.01 -12.05 7.39
N SER A 220 -3.75 -11.98 6.29
CA SER A 220 -4.49 -13.14 5.74
C SER A 220 -4.17 -13.38 4.27
N GLY A 221 -3.79 -14.62 3.93
CA GLY A 221 -3.58 -15.04 2.55
C GLY A 221 -4.90 -15.20 1.79
N GLY A 222 -4.83 -15.11 0.47
CA GLY A 222 -5.98 -15.31 -0.42
C GLY A 222 -6.08 -16.74 -0.97
N GLY A 223 -6.54 -16.90 -2.19
CA GLY A 223 -6.64 -18.19 -2.89
C GLY A 223 -8.02 -18.84 -2.83
N ILE A 224 -8.17 -19.99 -3.49
CA ILE A 224 -9.42 -20.76 -3.51
C ILE A 224 -9.12 -22.25 -3.38
N TYR A 225 -9.86 -22.96 -2.53
CA TYR A 225 -9.77 -24.41 -2.35
C TYR A 225 -10.05 -25.23 -3.62
N SER A 226 -10.98 -24.78 -4.47
CA SER A 226 -11.31 -25.47 -5.73
C SER A 226 -10.20 -25.40 -6.77
N ASN A 227 -9.23 -24.48 -6.61
CA ASN A 227 -8.03 -24.49 -7.42
C ASN A 227 -7.06 -25.52 -6.82
N GLY A 228 -7.16 -26.75 -7.31
CA GLY A 228 -6.34 -27.88 -6.85
C GLY A 228 -4.82 -27.65 -6.95
N SER A 229 -4.38 -26.61 -7.68
CA SER A 229 -2.98 -26.21 -7.82
C SER A 229 -2.57 -24.94 -7.05
N GLY A 230 -3.46 -24.29 -6.30
CA GLY A 230 -3.11 -23.10 -5.51
C GLY A 230 -2.03 -23.41 -4.48
N THR A 231 -0.98 -22.59 -4.42
CA THR A 231 0.20 -22.75 -3.54
C THR A 231 0.72 -21.39 -3.09
N ALA A 232 1.50 -21.37 -2.01
CA ALA A 232 2.13 -20.16 -1.49
C ALA A 232 1.08 -19.06 -1.22
N ASN A 233 0.05 -19.35 -0.44
CA ASN A 233 -0.92 -18.33 -0.02
C ASN A 233 -0.71 -18.08 1.47
N TYR A 234 -0.11 -16.93 1.80
CA TYR A 234 0.42 -16.64 3.13
C TYR A 234 -0.28 -15.46 3.79
N GLY A 235 -0.49 -15.55 5.11
CA GLY A 235 -0.91 -14.37 5.86
C GLY A 235 0.17 -13.30 5.84
N ILE A 236 1.36 -13.66 6.30
CA ILE A 236 2.54 -12.81 6.35
C ILE A 236 3.73 -13.60 5.82
N ARG A 237 4.48 -13.04 4.88
CA ARG A 237 5.78 -13.55 4.47
C ARG A 237 6.87 -12.51 4.69
N LEU A 238 7.85 -12.87 5.51
CA LEU A 238 9.09 -12.13 5.69
C LEU A 238 10.17 -12.77 4.80
N SER A 239 10.63 -12.03 3.78
CA SER A 239 11.54 -12.51 2.74
C SER A 239 12.81 -11.67 2.75
N GLY A 240 13.72 -11.95 3.68
CA GLY A 240 14.90 -11.11 3.92
C GLY A 240 14.60 -9.83 4.69
N ALA A 241 13.52 -9.83 5.48
CA ALA A 241 13.12 -8.68 6.28
C ALA A 241 14.09 -8.43 7.44
N SER A 242 14.32 -7.15 7.75
CA SER A 242 15.03 -6.72 8.96
C SER A 242 14.02 -6.10 9.93
N ILE A 243 13.92 -6.64 11.14
CA ILE A 243 12.97 -6.16 12.15
C ILE A 243 13.74 -5.53 13.30
N THR A 244 13.42 -4.29 13.64
CA THR A 244 13.92 -3.59 14.82
C THR A 244 12.73 -3.10 15.64
N ALA A 245 12.54 -3.65 16.83
CA ALA A 245 11.37 -3.30 17.65
C ALA A 245 11.61 -3.52 19.14
N GLY A 246 10.96 -2.70 19.99
CA GLY A 246 10.80 -3.03 21.40
C GLY A 246 9.94 -4.27 21.62
N THR A 247 8.78 -4.30 20.96
CA THR A 247 7.89 -5.46 20.92
C THR A 247 7.33 -5.64 19.51
N ALA A 248 7.36 -6.88 18.99
CA ALA A 248 6.80 -7.24 17.71
C ALA A 248 5.86 -8.45 17.84
N THR A 249 4.65 -8.34 17.30
CA THR A 249 3.66 -9.42 17.26
C THR A 249 3.18 -9.62 15.83
N PHE A 250 3.26 -10.86 15.34
CA PHE A 250 2.81 -11.25 14.01
C PHE A 250 1.71 -12.30 14.13
N THR A 251 0.54 -12.01 13.56
CA THR A 251 -0.58 -12.94 13.46
C THR A 251 -0.88 -13.16 12.00
N GLY A 252 -0.88 -14.42 11.56
CA GLY A 252 -1.10 -14.76 10.16
C GLY A 252 -2.11 -15.88 10.01
N VAL A 253 -3.01 -15.75 9.03
CA VAL A 253 -3.88 -16.82 8.55
C VAL A 253 -3.46 -17.17 7.13
N GLY A 254 -3.15 -18.45 6.90
CA GLY A 254 -2.80 -18.94 5.57
C GLY A 254 -4.01 -18.87 4.64
N GLY A 255 -3.74 -18.75 3.35
CA GLY A 255 -4.79 -18.76 2.33
C GLY A 255 -5.29 -20.17 2.00
N ALA A 256 -6.07 -20.28 0.93
CA ALA A 256 -6.62 -21.54 0.44
C ALA A 256 -5.88 -22.03 -0.81
N GLY A 257 -5.62 -23.34 -0.90
CA GLY A 257 -5.01 -23.98 -2.07
C GLY A 257 -4.98 -25.49 -1.93
N GLY A 258 -5.03 -26.21 -3.06
CA GLY A 258 -5.00 -27.68 -3.07
C GLY A 258 -3.62 -28.30 -2.88
N ASN A 259 -2.54 -27.51 -2.96
CA ASN A 259 -1.15 -27.96 -2.87
C ASN A 259 -0.26 -26.92 -2.15
N GLY A 260 0.99 -27.29 -1.86
CA GLY A 260 2.04 -26.36 -1.42
C GLY A 260 1.81 -25.68 -0.05
N GLY A 261 2.65 -24.69 0.27
CA GLY A 261 2.57 -23.97 1.54
C GLY A 261 1.43 -22.95 1.55
N ASN A 262 0.45 -23.11 2.43
CA ASN A 262 -0.62 -22.13 2.66
C ASN A 262 -0.62 -21.77 4.15
N THR A 263 0.37 -20.97 4.54
CA THR A 263 0.82 -20.79 5.93
C THR A 263 0.43 -19.42 6.48
N GLY A 264 0.10 -19.34 7.77
CA GLY A 264 -0.16 -18.08 8.45
C GLY A 264 1.02 -17.10 8.38
N VAL A 265 2.15 -17.46 8.98
CA VAL A 265 3.37 -16.63 8.99
C VAL A 265 4.54 -17.47 8.48
N VAL A 266 5.26 -16.93 7.49
CA VAL A 266 6.49 -17.51 6.93
C VAL A 266 7.64 -16.54 7.16
N ILE A 267 8.74 -17.05 7.71
CA ILE A 267 9.97 -16.29 7.96
C ILE A 267 11.10 -16.99 7.21
N ASP A 268 11.60 -16.36 6.14
CA ASP A 268 12.71 -16.90 5.36
C ASP A 268 14.02 -16.78 6.15
N THR A 269 14.97 -17.70 5.92
CA THR A 269 16.23 -17.80 6.70
C THR A 269 17.14 -16.59 6.59
N SER A 270 16.90 -15.70 5.63
CA SER A 270 17.62 -14.44 5.43
C SER A 270 17.10 -13.31 6.33
N CYS A 271 16.05 -13.52 7.11
CA CYS A 271 15.50 -12.48 7.99
C CYS A 271 16.37 -12.28 9.25
N SER A 272 16.37 -11.05 9.76
CA SER A 272 17.02 -10.68 11.02
C SER A 272 16.05 -9.94 11.93
N ALA A 273 16.25 -10.07 13.24
CA ALA A 273 15.49 -9.34 14.24
C ALA A 273 16.42 -8.81 15.34
N THR A 274 16.23 -7.55 15.71
CA THR A 274 16.92 -6.87 16.80
C THR A 274 15.86 -6.33 17.76
N ILE A 275 16.00 -6.69 19.05
CA ILE A 275 15.20 -6.03 20.09
C ILE A 275 15.89 -4.70 20.39
N ALA A 276 15.15 -3.62 20.17
CA ALA A 276 15.64 -2.24 20.26
C ALA A 276 15.76 -1.76 21.70
#